data_AF-A0A8J3FFA9-F1
#
_entry.id   AF-A0A8J3FFA9-F1
#
_cell.length_a   1.000
_cell.length_b   1.000
_cell.length_c   1.000
_cell.angle_alpha   90.00
_cell.angle_beta   90.00
_cell.angle_gamma   90.00
#
_symmetry.space_group_name_H-M   'P 1'
#
loop_
_entity.id
_entity.type
_entity.pdbx_description
1 polymer ?
#
loop_
_entity_poly.entity_id
_entity_poly.type
_entity_poly.pdbx_seq_one_letter_code
_entity_poly.pdbx_strand_id
1 'polypeptide(L)'
;MRTHPLLTRASRAAVLLSTAALAVTVTGCGSSKATEPQAAPTPTPVEPVRIQDPWVKASDKDMTAAFGTLVNDTDTDVTITAASTEVSPMELHGMVMKDGKMVMQTLQGGLVVKAKTSHKLEPGSDHLMLMKLKRPIPAGEQLSFTLTFADGKTMSFTAVAKPFTGARESYDPGTSPTPATSGQPEPVPSRT
;
A
#
# COMPACT_ATOMS: atom_id res chain seq x y z
N MET A 1 -24.03 -22.75 -44.02
CA MET A 1 -23.56 -23.87 -43.17
C MET A 1 -22.77 -24.86 -44.02
N ARG A 2 -21.44 -24.76 -44.07
CA ARG A 2 -20.49 -25.79 -44.56
C ARG A 2 -19.15 -25.50 -43.87
N THR A 3 -18.91 -26.03 -42.68
CA THR A 3 -18.04 -27.20 -42.39
C THR A 3 -16.59 -27.00 -42.84
N HIS A 4 -15.70 -26.71 -41.88
CA HIS A 4 -14.25 -26.90 -42.03
C HIS A 4 -13.92 -28.40 -42.01
N PRO A 5 -12.83 -28.81 -42.68
CA PRO A 5 -11.97 -29.79 -42.04
C PRO A 5 -10.48 -29.41 -42.08
N LEU A 6 -9.82 -29.91 -41.04
CA LEU A 6 -8.41 -29.83 -40.71
C LEU A 6 -7.57 -30.88 -41.47
N LEU A 7 -6.24 -30.67 -41.39
CA LEU A 7 -5.18 -31.64 -41.10
C LEU A 7 -4.37 -32.32 -42.24
N THR A 8 -3.04 -32.34 -41.99
CA THR A 8 -2.01 -33.36 -42.36
C THR A 8 -1.47 -33.37 -43.82
N ARG A 9 -0.19 -33.65 -44.15
CA ARG A 9 0.93 -34.35 -43.48
C ARG A 9 2.27 -34.17 -44.27
N ALA A 10 3.40 -34.38 -43.57
CA ALA A 10 4.65 -35.08 -43.98
C ALA A 10 5.47 -34.57 -45.20
N SER A 11 6.73 -34.13 -45.04
CA SER A 11 8.00 -34.86 -44.79
C SER A 11 8.84 -34.99 -46.07
N ARG A 12 10.10 -34.55 -46.04
CA ARG A 12 11.23 -35.19 -46.76
C ARG A 12 12.56 -34.75 -46.16
N ALA A 13 13.30 -35.74 -45.69
CA ALA A 13 14.67 -35.67 -45.20
C ALA A 13 15.67 -35.46 -46.35
N ALA A 14 16.81 -34.84 -46.04
CA ALA A 14 18.05 -35.09 -46.76
C ALA A 14 19.24 -34.90 -45.82
N VAL A 15 20.00 -35.98 -45.70
CA VAL A 15 21.21 -36.21 -44.90
C VAL A 15 22.42 -35.71 -45.68
N LEU A 16 23.38 -35.04 -45.02
CA LEU A 16 24.77 -35.05 -45.47
C LEU A 16 25.73 -35.14 -44.27
N LEU A 17 26.32 -36.32 -44.10
CA LEU A 17 27.50 -36.56 -43.29
C LEU A 17 28.72 -35.96 -44.02
N SER A 18 29.61 -35.30 -43.28
CA SER A 18 30.98 -35.04 -43.73
C SER A 18 31.90 -35.03 -42.52
N THR A 19 32.61 -36.13 -42.34
CA THR A 19 33.75 -36.28 -41.43
C THR A 19 35.03 -35.96 -42.20
N ALA A 20 35.83 -35.01 -41.73
CA ALA A 20 37.28 -35.01 -41.93
C ALA A 20 37.92 -34.11 -40.86
N ALA A 21 38.66 -34.75 -39.96
CA ALA A 21 39.46 -34.10 -38.93
C ALA A 21 40.72 -33.50 -39.55
N LEU A 22 41.09 -32.28 -39.13
CA LEU A 22 42.45 -31.79 -39.20
C LEU A 22 42.81 -31.15 -37.86
N ALA A 23 43.75 -31.78 -37.17
CA ALA A 23 44.30 -31.30 -35.91
C ALA A 23 45.25 -30.12 -36.17
N VAL A 24 45.01 -29.00 -35.49
CA VAL A 24 46.00 -27.94 -35.26
C VAL A 24 46.01 -27.66 -33.77
N THR A 25 47.08 -28.10 -33.12
CA THR A 25 47.38 -27.80 -31.72
C THR A 25 48.05 -26.42 -31.65
N VAL A 26 47.29 -25.39 -31.29
CA VAL A 26 47.85 -24.11 -30.82
C VAL A 26 47.86 -24.15 -29.29
N THR A 27 49.07 -24.29 -28.73
CA THR A 27 49.34 -24.01 -27.32
C THR A 27 49.40 -22.50 -27.13
N GLY A 28 48.27 -21.90 -26.78
CA GLY A 28 48.19 -20.52 -26.32
C GLY A 28 47.89 -20.47 -24.83
N CYS A 29 48.90 -20.17 -24.00
CA CYS A 29 48.67 -19.72 -22.63
C CYS A 29 48.12 -18.29 -22.67
N GLY A 30 46.80 -18.17 -22.73
CA GLY A 30 46.08 -16.96 -22.36
C GLY A 30 45.09 -17.35 -21.28
N SER A 31 45.18 -16.74 -20.10
CA SER A 31 44.23 -16.93 -19.00
C SER A 31 42.85 -16.46 -19.44
N SER A 32 42.11 -17.32 -20.11
CA SER A 32 40.69 -17.14 -20.40
C SER A 32 39.95 -17.28 -19.08
N LYS A 33 39.79 -16.16 -18.39
CA LYS A 33 38.77 -16.01 -17.36
C LYS A 33 37.47 -16.40 -18.05
N ALA A 34 36.91 -17.55 -17.68
CA ALA A 34 35.61 -17.98 -18.15
C ALA A 34 34.65 -16.83 -17.84
N THR A 35 34.20 -16.13 -18.88
CA THR A 35 33.04 -15.26 -18.78
C THR A 35 31.87 -16.19 -18.53
N GLU A 36 31.57 -16.40 -17.25
CA GLU A 36 30.26 -16.87 -16.82
C GLU A 36 29.20 -16.04 -17.55
N PRO A 37 28.08 -16.63 -18.00
CA PRO A 37 26.93 -15.86 -18.40
C PRO A 37 26.59 -14.92 -17.25
N GLN A 38 26.92 -13.63 -17.42
CA GLN A 38 26.51 -12.59 -16.50
C GLN A 38 24.98 -12.63 -16.53
N ALA A 39 24.40 -13.19 -15.46
CA ALA A 39 22.98 -13.17 -15.24
C ALA A 39 22.53 -11.72 -15.48
N ALA A 40 21.66 -11.52 -16.47
CA ALA A 40 21.02 -10.25 -16.69
C ALA A 40 20.50 -9.74 -15.34
N PRO A 41 20.64 -8.45 -14.99
CA PRO A 41 20.11 -7.95 -13.75
C PRO A 41 18.62 -8.30 -13.71
N THR A 42 18.22 -9.13 -12.74
CA THR A 42 16.81 -9.35 -12.45
C THR A 42 16.21 -7.96 -12.22
N PRO A 43 15.21 -7.52 -13.00
CA PRO A 43 14.62 -6.20 -12.77
C PRO A 43 14.11 -6.19 -11.33
N THR A 44 14.69 -5.32 -10.50
CA THR A 44 14.15 -5.05 -9.17
C THR A 44 12.71 -4.59 -9.39
N PRO A 45 11.71 -5.22 -8.73
CA PRO A 45 10.35 -4.75 -8.83
C PRO A 45 10.33 -3.28 -8.44
N VAL A 46 10.01 -2.40 -9.40
CA VAL A 46 9.86 -0.98 -9.13
C VAL A 46 8.57 -0.86 -8.32
N GLU A 47 8.69 -0.51 -7.05
CA GLU A 47 7.53 -0.23 -6.22
C GLU A 47 6.76 0.93 -6.86
N PRO A 48 5.44 0.78 -7.12
CA PRO A 48 4.70 1.75 -7.93
C PRO A 48 4.52 3.10 -7.23
N VAL A 49 4.58 3.10 -5.90
CA VAL A 49 4.49 4.28 -5.05
C VAL A 49 5.45 4.09 -3.89
N ARG A 50 6.08 5.18 -3.43
CA ARG A 50 6.85 5.23 -2.19
C ARG A 50 6.20 6.20 -1.20
N ILE A 51 6.53 6.07 0.08
CA ILE A 51 6.06 7.00 1.11
C ILE A 51 7.24 7.79 1.71
N GLN A 52 7.09 9.10 1.80
CA GLN A 52 8.04 10.01 2.43
C GLN A 52 7.54 10.41 3.82
N ASP A 53 8.50 10.56 4.74
CA ASP A 53 8.28 10.98 6.13
C ASP A 53 7.11 10.28 6.84
N PRO A 54 6.98 8.93 6.72
CA PRO A 54 5.88 8.22 7.35
C PRO A 54 5.94 8.36 8.88
N TRP A 55 4.80 8.64 9.48
CA TRP A 55 4.67 8.67 10.93
C TRP A 55 3.27 8.25 11.36
N VAL A 56 3.17 7.78 12.59
CA VAL A 56 1.89 7.39 13.20
C VAL A 56 1.67 8.22 14.45
N LYS A 57 0.43 8.61 14.71
CA LYS A 57 0.11 9.30 15.96
C LYS A 57 0.19 8.32 17.13
N ALA A 58 1.06 8.60 18.10
CA ALA A 58 1.10 7.86 19.36
C ALA A 58 -0.26 7.97 20.06
N SER A 59 -0.74 6.86 20.62
CA SER A 59 -2.08 6.77 21.18
C SER A 59 -2.19 5.68 22.24
N ASP A 60 -2.89 6.00 23.32
CA ASP A 60 -3.40 5.07 24.33
C ASP A 60 -4.89 4.74 24.13
N LYS A 61 -5.50 5.29 23.08
CA LYS A 61 -6.92 5.11 22.74
C LYS A 61 -7.12 3.94 21.77
N ASP A 62 -8.37 3.54 21.59
CA ASP A 62 -8.75 2.44 20.69
C ASP A 62 -8.43 2.67 19.20
N MET A 63 -8.22 3.93 18.79
CA MET A 63 -7.96 4.28 17.40
C MET A 63 -6.85 5.31 17.27
N THR A 64 -6.14 5.27 16.14
CA THR A 64 -5.16 6.29 15.75
C THR A 64 -5.03 6.34 14.22
N ALA A 65 -4.16 7.20 13.71
CA ALA A 65 -3.93 7.34 12.28
C ALA A 65 -2.44 7.43 11.95
N ALA A 66 -2.08 6.93 10.76
CA ALA A 66 -0.78 7.08 10.14
C ALA A 66 -0.84 8.01 8.92
N PHE A 67 0.27 8.71 8.73
CA PHE A 67 0.42 9.88 7.88
C PHE A 67 1.76 9.84 7.15
N GLY A 68 1.93 10.70 6.14
CA GLY A 68 3.12 10.76 5.30
C GLY A 68 2.79 11.35 3.93
N THR A 69 3.73 11.32 3.00
CA THR A 69 3.49 11.76 1.62
C THR A 69 3.70 10.59 0.67
N LEU A 70 2.65 10.16 0.00
CA LEU A 70 2.72 9.16 -1.06
C LEU A 70 3.26 9.83 -2.32
N VAL A 71 4.25 9.21 -2.96
CA VAL A 71 4.85 9.73 -4.19
C VAL A 71 4.79 8.69 -5.28
N ASN A 72 4.10 9.03 -6.36
CA ASN A 72 3.98 8.22 -7.55
C ASN A 72 4.89 8.79 -8.65
N ASP A 73 6.06 8.19 -8.79
CA ASP A 73 7.04 8.57 -9.83
C ASP A 73 6.76 7.85 -11.17
N THR A 74 5.70 7.04 -11.27
CA THR A 74 5.33 6.32 -12.50
C THR A 74 4.54 7.21 -13.48
N ASP A 75 4.39 6.73 -14.72
CA ASP A 75 3.63 7.40 -15.78
C ASP A 75 2.13 7.06 -15.78
N THR A 76 1.66 6.31 -14.76
CA THR A 76 0.27 5.85 -14.64
C THR A 76 -0.27 6.15 -13.25
N ASP A 77 -1.59 6.38 -13.17
CA ASP A 77 -2.27 6.48 -11.88
C ASP A 77 -2.14 5.17 -11.10
N VAL A 78 -1.89 5.27 -9.79
CA VAL A 78 -1.80 4.12 -8.89
C VAL A 78 -2.91 4.24 -7.84
N THR A 79 -3.68 3.18 -7.66
CA THR A 79 -4.73 3.12 -6.64
C THR A 79 -4.29 2.22 -5.50
N ILE A 80 -4.25 2.77 -4.28
CA ILE A 80 -4.07 2.02 -3.04
C ILE A 80 -5.45 1.55 -2.59
N THR A 81 -5.64 0.24 -2.46
CA THR A 81 -6.93 -0.37 -2.13
C THR A 81 -7.02 -0.83 -0.68
N ALA A 82 -5.87 -1.09 -0.04
CA ALA A 82 -5.83 -1.46 1.37
C ALA A 82 -4.50 -1.06 2.03
N ALA A 83 -4.54 -0.99 3.35
CA ALA A 83 -3.37 -0.92 4.21
C ALA A 83 -3.49 -1.98 5.30
N SER A 84 -2.37 -2.43 5.86
CA SER A 84 -2.37 -3.40 6.96
C SER A 84 -1.16 -3.21 7.88
N THR A 85 -1.34 -3.60 9.14
CA THR A 85 -0.31 -3.66 10.17
C THR A 85 -0.66 -4.75 11.18
N GLU A 86 0.32 -5.23 11.94
CA GLU A 86 0.10 -6.29 12.93
C GLU A 86 -0.72 -5.81 14.13
N VAL A 87 -0.60 -4.53 14.48
CA VAL A 87 -1.16 -3.97 15.72
C VAL A 87 -2.65 -3.63 15.64
N SER A 88 -3.24 -3.62 14.44
CA SER A 88 -4.59 -3.09 14.22
C SER A 88 -5.15 -3.48 12.85
N PRO A 89 -6.46 -3.76 12.73
CA PRO A 89 -7.20 -3.54 11.48
C PRO A 89 -7.01 -2.11 10.97
N MET A 90 -6.99 -1.92 9.64
CA MET A 90 -6.76 -0.62 9.02
C MET A 90 -7.79 -0.30 7.94
N GLU A 91 -8.04 0.99 7.76
CA GLU A 91 -8.91 1.54 6.72
C GLU A 91 -8.28 2.77 6.07
N LEU A 92 -8.62 3.02 4.80
CA LEU A 92 -8.28 4.26 4.10
C LEU A 92 -9.39 5.27 4.37
N HIS A 93 -9.11 6.38 5.01
CA HIS A 93 -10.09 7.41 5.34
C HIS A 93 -9.77 8.70 4.60
N GLY A 94 -10.80 9.45 4.25
CA GLY A 94 -10.72 10.77 3.64
C GLY A 94 -11.83 11.68 4.12
N MET A 95 -11.77 12.94 3.72
CA MET A 95 -12.79 13.93 4.08
C MET A 95 -13.74 14.18 2.91
N VAL A 96 -15.04 14.04 3.17
CA VAL A 96 -16.09 14.28 2.17
C VAL A 96 -17.07 15.33 2.68
N MET A 97 -17.58 16.17 1.77
CA MET A 97 -18.67 17.08 2.08
C MET A 97 -19.98 16.29 2.10
N LYS A 98 -20.63 16.24 3.27
CA LYS A 98 -21.95 15.65 3.45
C LYS A 98 -22.84 16.64 4.19
N ASP A 99 -23.97 17.01 3.58
CA ASP A 99 -24.95 17.94 4.16
C ASP A 99 -24.34 19.28 4.62
N GLY A 100 -23.38 19.81 3.84
CA GLY A 100 -22.70 21.07 4.15
C GLY A 100 -21.63 20.97 5.24
N LYS A 101 -21.31 19.78 5.73
CA LYS A 101 -20.25 19.52 6.72
C LYS A 101 -19.17 18.63 6.14
N MET A 102 -17.92 18.91 6.50
CA MET A 102 -16.79 18.01 6.23
C MET A 102 -16.86 16.85 7.23
N VAL A 103 -17.03 15.63 6.72
CA VAL A 103 -17.05 14.41 7.52
C VAL A 103 -15.95 13.45 7.07
N MET A 104 -15.35 12.76 8.04
CA MET A 104 -14.37 11.71 7.78
C MET A 104 -15.10 10.42 7.39
N GLN A 105 -14.68 9.78 6.30
CA GLN A 105 -15.31 8.56 5.80
C GLN A 105 -14.29 7.62 5.16
N THR A 106 -14.53 6.31 5.26
CA THR A 106 -13.79 5.26 4.56
C THR A 106 -13.89 5.40 3.02
N LEU A 107 -12.75 5.33 2.35
CA LEU A 107 -12.60 5.37 0.89
C LEU A 107 -12.72 3.96 0.30
N GLN A 108 -13.95 3.49 0.05
CA GLN A 108 -14.19 2.13 -0.48
C GLN A 108 -13.56 1.86 -1.86
N GLY A 109 -13.41 2.91 -2.69
CA GLY A 109 -12.74 2.81 -3.99
C GLY A 109 -11.20 2.81 -3.91
N GLY A 110 -10.64 2.94 -2.70
CA GLY A 110 -9.23 3.18 -2.49
C GLY A 110 -8.84 4.64 -2.67
N LEU A 111 -7.54 4.89 -2.56
CA LEU A 111 -6.92 6.21 -2.72
C LEU A 111 -6.12 6.25 -4.03
N VAL A 112 -6.45 7.17 -4.92
CA VAL A 112 -5.76 7.34 -6.21
C VAL A 112 -4.63 8.35 -6.05
N VAL A 113 -3.39 7.92 -6.33
CA VAL A 113 -2.22 8.78 -6.45
C VAL A 113 -1.92 8.97 -7.94
N LYS A 114 -2.09 10.20 -8.43
CA LYS A 114 -1.94 10.50 -9.86
C LYS A 114 -0.51 10.31 -10.35
N ALA A 115 -0.36 9.92 -11.61
CA ALA A 115 0.96 9.80 -12.26
C ALA A 115 1.81 11.06 -12.06
N LYS A 116 3.10 10.90 -11.73
CA LYS A 116 4.06 12.01 -11.50
C LYS A 116 3.61 13.02 -10.44
N THR A 117 2.81 12.61 -9.46
CA THR A 117 2.36 13.48 -8.38
C THR A 117 2.69 12.93 -7.00
N SER A 118 2.47 13.78 -6.00
CA SER A 118 2.50 13.39 -4.60
C SER A 118 1.12 13.62 -3.97
N HIS A 119 0.70 12.71 -3.10
CA HIS A 119 -0.53 12.80 -2.32
C HIS A 119 -0.20 12.83 -0.84
N LYS A 120 -0.66 13.88 -0.14
CA LYS A 120 -0.34 14.06 1.28
C LYS A 120 -1.39 13.37 2.15
N LEU A 121 -0.92 12.57 3.09
CA LEU A 121 -1.73 11.99 4.14
C LEU A 121 -1.50 12.81 5.41
N GLU A 122 -2.52 13.53 5.87
CA GLU A 122 -2.40 14.46 6.99
C GLU A 122 -3.67 14.55 7.85
N PRO A 123 -3.56 15.01 9.12
CA PRO A 123 -4.72 15.30 9.94
C PRO A 123 -5.65 16.31 9.25
N GLY A 124 -6.95 16.04 9.27
CA GLY A 124 -7.99 16.82 8.59
C GLY A 124 -8.11 16.56 7.09
N SER A 125 -7.38 15.57 6.56
CA SER A 125 -7.43 15.14 5.16
C SER A 125 -7.40 13.61 5.09
N ASP A 126 -6.93 13.04 3.98
CA ASP A 126 -6.79 11.61 3.81
C ASP A 126 -5.71 11.04 4.76
N HIS A 127 -5.95 9.85 5.31
CA HIS A 127 -5.03 9.19 6.22
C HIS A 127 -5.30 7.69 6.32
N LEU A 128 -4.32 6.95 6.86
CA LEU A 128 -4.44 5.53 7.13
C LEU A 128 -4.97 5.36 8.56
N MET A 129 -6.23 4.98 8.70
CA MET A 129 -6.87 4.83 10.00
C MET A 129 -6.59 3.45 10.59
N LEU A 130 -6.08 3.42 11.83
CA LEU A 130 -5.87 2.20 12.62
C LEU A 130 -7.07 2.05 13.58
N MET A 131 -7.85 1.00 13.36
CA MET A 131 -9.09 0.71 14.08
C MET A 131 -8.89 -0.41 15.10
N LYS A 132 -9.36 -0.23 16.35
CA LYS A 132 -9.30 -1.26 17.41
C LYS A 132 -7.87 -1.72 17.68
N LEU A 133 -7.03 -0.79 18.13
CA LEU A 133 -5.66 -1.07 18.53
C LEU A 133 -5.60 -2.24 19.53
N LYS A 134 -4.76 -3.24 19.25
CA LYS A 134 -4.54 -4.40 20.13
C LYS A 134 -3.80 -4.02 21.42
N ARG A 135 -3.05 -2.91 21.39
CA ARG A 135 -2.29 -2.35 22.50
C ARG A 135 -2.01 -0.87 22.26
N PRO A 136 -1.66 -0.09 23.31
CA PRO A 136 -1.16 1.27 23.15
C PRO A 136 0.07 1.35 22.23
N ILE A 137 0.20 2.47 21.52
CA ILE A 137 1.34 2.83 20.68
C ILE A 137 2.07 4.01 21.34
N PRO A 138 3.11 3.78 22.17
CA PRO A 138 3.93 4.83 22.76
C PRO A 138 4.73 5.62 21.70
N ALA A 139 5.07 6.86 22.05
CA ALA A 139 5.95 7.68 21.22
C ALA A 139 7.34 7.04 21.06
N GLY A 140 7.92 7.17 19.87
CA GLY A 140 9.21 6.59 19.50
C GLY A 140 9.14 5.15 19.01
N GLU A 141 8.00 4.46 19.16
CA GLU A 141 7.83 3.11 18.63
C GLU A 141 7.84 3.10 17.09
N GLN A 142 8.46 2.07 16.51
CA GLN A 142 8.45 1.83 15.07
C GLN A 142 7.42 0.76 14.73
N LEU A 143 6.51 1.08 13.81
CA LEU A 143 5.50 0.17 13.30
C LEU A 143 5.73 -0.12 11.83
N SER A 144 5.56 -1.37 11.45
CA SER A 144 5.58 -1.82 10.06
C SER A 144 4.18 -1.81 9.46
N PHE A 145 4.10 -1.37 8.22
CA PHE A 145 2.88 -1.24 7.44
C PHE A 145 3.08 -1.84 6.06
N THR A 146 2.00 -2.31 5.47
CA THR A 146 1.96 -2.75 4.07
C THR A 146 0.79 -2.10 3.37
N LEU A 147 1.05 -1.43 2.25
CA LEU A 147 0.04 -0.96 1.30
C LEU A 147 -0.20 -2.03 0.24
N THR A 148 -1.46 -2.19 -0.15
CA THR A 148 -1.88 -3.04 -1.28
C THR A 148 -2.44 -2.15 -2.38
N PHE A 149 -2.00 -2.39 -3.61
CA PHE A 149 -2.43 -1.65 -4.78
C PHE A 149 -3.48 -2.42 -5.59
N ALA A 150 -4.21 -1.72 -6.46
CA ALA A 150 -5.24 -2.30 -7.32
C ALA A 150 -4.70 -3.37 -8.30
N ASP A 151 -3.40 -3.33 -8.64
CA ASP A 151 -2.73 -4.35 -9.47
C ASP A 151 -2.30 -5.59 -8.67
N GLY A 152 -2.62 -5.64 -7.38
CA GLY A 152 -2.29 -6.74 -6.47
C GLY A 152 -0.87 -6.69 -5.89
N LYS A 153 -0.04 -5.71 -6.30
CA LYS A 153 1.27 -5.51 -5.68
C LYS A 153 1.13 -4.95 -4.28
N THR A 154 2.21 -5.09 -3.52
CA THR A 154 2.31 -4.54 -2.17
C THR A 154 3.60 -3.74 -2.00
N MET A 155 3.59 -2.81 -1.05
CA MET A 155 4.74 -2.00 -0.67
C MET A 155 4.76 -1.85 0.84
N SER A 156 5.88 -2.22 1.46
CA SER A 156 6.05 -2.17 2.91
C SER A 156 6.80 -0.91 3.33
N PHE A 157 6.42 -0.32 4.46
CA PHE A 157 7.15 0.80 5.06
C PHE A 157 7.11 0.76 6.58
N THR A 158 8.02 1.51 7.18
CA THR A 158 8.07 1.70 8.63
C THR A 158 7.71 3.14 8.97
N ALA A 159 6.92 3.35 10.01
CA ALA A 159 6.58 4.68 10.52
C ALA A 159 6.92 4.78 12.01
N VAL A 160 7.44 5.94 12.42
CA VAL A 160 7.73 6.22 13.84
C VAL A 160 6.51 6.87 14.49
N ALA A 161 6.16 6.41 15.68
CA ALA A 161 5.11 6.98 16.51
C ALA A 161 5.54 8.33 17.07
N LYS A 162 4.76 9.38 16.79
CA LYS A 162 5.02 10.74 17.26
C LYS A 162 3.90 11.21 18.19
N PRO A 163 4.22 11.97 19.26
CA PRO A 163 3.20 12.64 20.05
C PRO A 163 2.48 13.68 19.16
N PHE A 164 1.16 13.77 19.29
CA PHE A 164 0.37 14.72 18.51
C PHE A 164 -0.74 15.33 19.37
N THR A 165 -0.71 16.65 19.50
CA THR A 165 -1.58 17.40 20.42
C THR A 165 -2.75 18.11 19.73
N GLY A 166 -3.10 17.81 18.47
CA GLY A 166 -4.28 18.47 17.89
C GLY A 166 -4.70 18.11 16.47
N ALA A 167 -5.85 17.46 16.34
CA ALA A 167 -6.89 17.77 15.36
C ALA A 167 -8.23 17.42 16.03
N ARG A 168 -9.13 18.40 16.20
CA ARG A 168 -10.48 18.18 16.74
C ARG A 168 -11.33 17.53 15.64
N GLU A 169 -11.02 16.29 15.32
CA GLU A 169 -11.74 15.51 14.31
C GLU A 169 -12.90 14.80 14.99
N SER A 170 -14.12 15.24 14.69
CA SER A 170 -15.34 14.55 15.10
C SER A 170 -15.54 13.33 14.19
N TYR A 171 -15.33 12.15 14.75
CA TYR A 171 -15.66 10.87 14.14
C TYR A 171 -17.16 10.60 14.32
N ASP A 172 -17.91 10.38 13.23
CA ASP A 172 -19.33 10.02 13.24
C ASP A 172 -19.49 8.54 12.80
N PRO A 173 -19.50 7.58 13.74
CA PRO A 173 -19.82 6.19 13.43
C PRO A 173 -21.34 6.05 13.32
N GLY A 174 -21.90 6.48 12.19
CA GLY A 174 -23.28 6.31 11.73
C GLY A 174 -24.27 5.69 12.72
N THR A 175 -24.63 6.42 13.77
CA THR A 175 -25.71 6.06 14.70
C THR A 175 -26.74 7.18 14.71
N SER A 176 -27.97 6.84 14.33
CA SER A 176 -29.15 7.69 14.35
C SER A 176 -29.27 8.50 15.66
N PRO A 177 -29.74 9.76 15.61
CA PRO A 177 -29.79 10.61 16.78
C PRO A 177 -30.90 10.15 17.75
N THR A 178 -30.52 9.74 18.96
CA THR A 178 -31.39 9.86 20.12
C THR A 178 -31.20 11.26 20.71
N PRO A 179 -32.25 12.08 20.85
CA PRO A 179 -32.10 13.38 21.48
C PRO A 179 -31.84 13.20 22.98
N ALA A 180 -30.72 13.72 23.45
CA ALA A 180 -30.48 13.97 24.86
C ALA A 180 -31.41 15.12 25.31
N THR A 181 -32.25 14.86 26.31
CA THR A 181 -32.91 15.93 27.07
C THR A 181 -32.04 16.31 28.26
N SER A 182 -31.87 17.63 28.40
CA SER A 182 -31.13 18.37 29.40
C SER A 182 -31.39 17.94 30.84
N GLY A 183 -30.36 18.14 31.67
CA GLY A 183 -30.39 17.89 33.10
C GLY A 183 -31.34 18.77 33.92
N GLN A 184 -31.46 18.37 35.18
CA GLN A 184 -32.05 19.17 36.25
C GLN A 184 -31.25 18.91 37.54
N PRO A 185 -30.94 19.95 38.34
CA PRO A 185 -30.10 19.83 39.54
C PRO A 185 -30.84 19.21 40.74
N GLU A 186 -30.04 18.63 41.65
CA GLU A 186 -30.46 18.02 42.92
C GLU A 186 -31.29 18.96 43.82
N PRO A 187 -32.29 18.44 44.56
CA PRO A 187 -32.92 19.17 45.66
C PRO A 187 -32.18 18.97 47.00
N VAL A 188 -31.88 20.08 47.66
CA VAL A 188 -31.34 20.18 49.03
C VAL A 188 -32.41 19.80 50.06
N PRO A 189 -32.10 19.06 51.15
CA PRO A 189 -33.09 18.72 52.17
C PRO A 189 -33.39 19.92 53.09
N SER A 190 -34.69 20.22 53.26
CA SER A 190 -35.16 21.19 54.26
C SER A 190 -35.50 20.51 55.58
N ARG A 191 -34.87 21.00 56.64
CA ARG A 191 -35.18 20.78 58.05
C ARG A 191 -36.65 21.11 58.37
N THR A 192 -37.33 20.26 59.11
CA THR A 192 -38.24 20.63 60.21
C THR A 192 -38.23 19.48 61.22
#